data_AF-A0A9W6S9I7-F1
#
_entry.id   AF-A0A9W6S9I7-F1
#
_cell.length_a   1.000
_cell.length_b   1.000
_cell.length_c   1.000
_cell.angle_alpha   90.00
_cell.angle_beta   90.00
_cell.angle_gamma   90.00
#
_symmetry.space_group_name_H-M   'P 1'
#
loop_
_entity.id
_entity.type
_entity.pdbx_description
1 polymer ?
#
loop_
_entity_poly.entity_id
_entity_poly.type
_entity_poly.pdbx_seq_one_letter_code
_entity_poly.pdbx_strand_id
1 'polypeptide(L)'
;MTPSGNPPTGRPHARAVRLVLILLFANLALSIVFAGLTLLFRHGILDYQLARHPGPDPAKTRDKLALTLWTRPIPILLVAVVYLWVGRRLRQGVRAAYLRVRVVSLVGLVAVAYLILTGAYPPWLRVIQGAQLLLLVALVVAVNRRRMRTGFPRGPKRPRPRGARRAAFTLVLIAPVAAELTLGTVKVKMLWLVLLYLPIYGAGVLLIRELVRRTGGGRGSILLMGLVYGLIEEGLALQSLTSHHLYGAAGWAPRLLGINTAYTELNLPYHVVFSVLIPIALVELVFPSIGSAPYLRRGGLVITGIVAVLGVALLRVSVPPSEDPGYVLPGAALIVIVVLVVVLSVVALRVLPRRAARVRAAVAVPRPAVAGVVSAVAALGFIGLLYPFAGARHPAFTHGAWVLVPMLAAAALAVGAGLALWRWTAAVDWTGRHRLAAISGALIAHTVFGVVANTHTAPDTAGLTVIGVVMIGLLGLLGRRLGGVPPAEPVRTRAARS
;
A
#
# COMPACT_ATOMS: atom_id res chain seq x y z
N MET A 1 -10.70 35.05 11.75
CA MET A 1 -10.31 34.70 13.14
C MET A 1 -8.91 34.10 13.13
N THR A 2 -7.95 34.88 13.60
CA THR A 2 -6.54 34.53 13.80
C THR A 2 -6.38 33.42 14.84
N PRO A 3 -5.51 32.42 14.65
CA PRO A 3 -5.12 31.53 15.73
C PRO A 3 -3.92 32.13 16.46
N SER A 4 -4.14 33.14 17.30
CA SER A 4 -3.16 33.60 18.28
C SER A 4 -3.16 32.65 19.48
N GLY A 5 -2.67 31.43 19.28
CA GLY A 5 -2.33 30.51 20.36
C GLY A 5 -0.82 30.58 20.60
N ASN A 6 -0.36 31.54 21.41
CA ASN A 6 1.00 31.49 21.92
C ASN A 6 1.20 30.15 22.65
N PRO A 7 2.18 29.32 22.28
CA PRO A 7 2.46 28.11 23.04
C PRO A 7 2.95 28.54 24.44
N PRO A 8 2.62 27.80 25.52
CA PRO A 8 3.17 28.07 26.83
C PRO A 8 4.64 27.63 26.84
N THR A 9 5.53 28.42 26.25
CA THR A 9 6.97 28.14 26.23
C THR A 9 7.62 28.80 27.43
N GLY A 10 7.41 28.23 28.61
CA GLY A 10 8.24 28.58 29.76
C GLY A 10 9.72 28.41 29.40
N ARG A 11 10.59 29.29 29.91
CA ARG A 11 12.07 29.21 29.80
C ARG A 11 12.62 27.78 29.98
N PRO A 12 12.07 26.91 30.86
CA PRO A 12 12.50 25.52 31.00
C PRO A 12 12.29 24.61 29.77
N HIS A 13 11.21 24.82 28.99
CA HIS A 13 10.94 24.02 27.77
C HIS A 13 11.91 24.39 26.64
N ALA A 14 12.17 25.69 26.44
CA ALA A 14 13.13 26.17 25.46
C ALA A 14 14.55 25.63 25.74
N ARG A 15 14.96 25.58 27.02
CA ARG A 15 16.23 24.94 27.43
C ARG A 15 16.27 23.44 27.12
N ALA A 16 15.17 22.72 27.34
CA ALA A 16 15.09 21.30 27.01
C ALA A 16 15.19 21.04 25.50
N VAL A 17 14.49 21.82 24.67
CA VAL A 17 14.59 21.75 23.20
C VAL A 17 16.02 22.09 22.74
N ARG A 18 16.66 23.12 23.31
CA ARG A 18 18.04 23.49 22.98
C ARG A 18 19.02 22.36 23.30
N LEU A 19 18.91 21.72 24.46
CA LEU A 19 19.74 20.58 24.84
C LEU A 19 19.59 19.40 23.85
N VAL A 20 18.36 19.06 23.47
CA VAL A 20 18.09 18.01 22.48
C VAL A 20 18.72 18.35 21.13
N LEU A 21 18.64 19.61 20.68
CA LEU A 21 19.27 20.04 19.43
C LEU A 21 20.79 19.95 19.51
N ILE A 22 21.41 20.39 20.61
CA ILE A 22 22.85 20.30 20.82
C ILE A 22 23.31 18.85 20.70
N LEU A 23 22.67 17.93 21.42
CA LEU A 23 23.00 16.50 21.38
C LEU A 23 22.79 15.88 19.99
N LEU A 24 21.71 16.28 19.29
CA LEU A 24 21.41 15.81 17.94
C LEU A 24 22.48 16.24 16.93
N PHE A 25 22.89 17.52 16.96
CA PHE A 25 23.91 18.04 16.05
C PHE A 25 25.33 17.60 16.44
N ALA A 26 25.63 17.45 17.73
CA ALA A 26 26.89 16.88 18.20
C ALA A 26 27.04 15.43 17.71
N ASN A 27 25.98 14.62 17.81
CA ASN A 27 26.00 13.26 17.28
C ASN A 27 26.18 13.25 15.75
N LEU A 28 25.51 14.15 15.02
CA LEU A 28 25.69 14.28 13.58
C LEU A 28 27.12 14.65 13.19
N ALA A 29 27.72 15.63 13.87
CA ALA A 29 29.10 16.04 13.64
C ALA A 29 30.06 14.85 13.86
N LEU A 30 29.85 14.10 14.94
CA LEU A 30 30.65 12.91 15.22
C LEU A 30 30.43 11.79 14.18
N SER A 31 29.22 11.65 13.63
CA SER A 31 28.94 10.73 12.51
C SER A 31 29.63 11.15 11.21
N ILE A 32 29.73 12.45 10.94
CA ILE A 32 30.47 12.97 9.78
C ILE A 32 31.97 12.69 9.94
N VAL A 33 32.54 12.95 11.13
CA VAL A 33 33.94 12.63 11.44
C VAL A 33 34.20 11.13 11.30
N PHE A 34 33.34 10.29 11.87
CA PHE A 34 33.43 8.83 11.73
C PHE A 34 33.43 8.39 10.26
N ALA A 35 32.53 8.94 9.44
CA ALA A 35 32.47 8.64 8.02
C ALA A 35 33.71 9.10 7.25
N GLY A 36 34.20 10.32 7.53
CA GLY A 36 35.42 10.86 6.95
C GLY A 36 36.64 10.01 7.26
N LEU A 37 36.81 9.60 8.53
CA LEU A 37 37.89 8.68 8.93
C LEU A 37 37.74 7.31 8.27
N THR A 38 36.51 6.82 8.14
CA THR A 38 36.24 5.54 7.45
C THR A 38 36.66 5.58 5.98
N LEU A 39 36.49 6.72 5.31
CA LEU A 39 36.94 6.91 3.93
C LEU A 39 38.46 7.11 3.83
N LEU A 40 39.03 7.91 4.73
CA LEU A 40 40.46 8.21 4.76
C LEU A 40 41.29 6.95 4.99
N PHE A 41 40.85 6.09 5.92
CA PHE A 41 41.53 4.83 6.27
C PHE A 41 40.87 3.60 5.62
N ARG A 42 40.23 3.77 4.45
CA ARG A 42 39.41 2.72 3.81
C ARG A 42 40.13 1.39 3.62
N HIS A 43 41.40 1.42 3.20
CA HIS A 43 42.17 0.21 2.89
C HIS A 43 42.45 -0.58 4.18
N GLY A 44 42.95 0.09 5.22
CA GLY A 44 43.19 -0.56 6.51
C GLY A 44 41.92 -1.06 7.21
N ILE A 45 40.78 -0.38 7.02
CA ILE A 45 39.49 -0.84 7.55
C ILE A 45 38.96 -2.05 6.77
N LEU A 46 39.10 -2.05 5.44
CA LEU A 46 38.75 -3.19 4.60
C LEU A 46 39.54 -4.43 4.98
N ASP A 47 40.85 -4.29 5.11
CA ASP A 47 41.74 -5.41 5.43
C ASP A 47 41.43 -5.94 6.84
N TYR A 48 41.11 -5.07 7.79
CA TYR A 48 40.63 -5.47 9.13
C TYR A 48 39.30 -6.24 9.08
N GLN A 49 38.35 -5.82 8.24
CA GLN A 49 37.04 -6.48 8.12
C GLN A 49 37.14 -7.83 7.41
N LEU A 50 37.96 -7.92 6.36
CA LEU A 50 38.26 -9.17 5.65
C LEU A 50 38.90 -10.21 6.57
N ALA A 51 39.83 -9.79 7.43
CA ALA A 51 40.48 -10.69 8.39
C ALA A 51 39.52 -11.27 9.44
N ARG A 52 38.43 -10.58 9.77
CA ARG A 52 37.43 -11.02 10.76
C ARG A 52 36.22 -11.73 10.15
N HIS A 53 35.93 -11.47 8.89
CA HIS A 53 34.83 -12.09 8.15
C HIS A 53 35.31 -12.57 6.78
N PRO A 54 36.17 -13.60 6.74
CA PRO A 54 36.58 -14.19 5.49
C PRO A 54 35.36 -14.85 4.84
N GLY A 55 34.94 -14.32 3.69
CA GLY A 55 33.92 -14.97 2.88
C GLY A 55 34.52 -16.12 2.05
N PRO A 56 33.68 -16.96 1.44
CA PRO A 56 34.12 -18.11 0.64
C PRO A 56 34.94 -17.70 -0.60
N ASP A 57 34.76 -16.47 -1.07
CA ASP A 57 35.57 -15.84 -2.12
C ASP A 57 36.11 -14.50 -1.59
N PRO A 58 37.43 -14.40 -1.30
CA PRO A 58 38.04 -13.19 -0.75
C PRO A 58 37.90 -11.96 -1.65
N ALA A 59 37.97 -12.14 -2.98
CA ALA A 59 37.89 -11.04 -3.94
C ALA A 59 36.48 -10.47 -3.98
N LYS A 60 35.46 -11.33 -4.13
CA LYS A 60 34.05 -10.89 -4.10
C LYS A 60 33.64 -10.32 -2.75
N THR A 61 34.22 -10.83 -1.66
CA THR A 61 33.95 -10.31 -0.31
C THR A 61 34.54 -8.91 -0.14
N ARG A 62 35.76 -8.68 -0.65
CA ARG A 62 36.40 -7.37 -0.67
C ARG A 62 35.61 -6.35 -1.47
N ASP A 63 35.12 -6.72 -2.66
CA ASP A 63 34.34 -5.82 -3.51
C ASP A 63 33.01 -5.41 -2.86
N LYS A 64 32.30 -6.37 -2.23
CA LYS A 64 31.07 -6.09 -1.48
C LYS A 64 31.32 -5.16 -0.28
N LEU A 65 32.38 -5.41 0.49
CA LEU A 65 32.75 -4.57 1.63
C LEU A 65 33.18 -3.17 1.18
N ALA A 66 33.92 -3.07 0.08
CA ALA A 66 34.35 -1.80 -0.50
C ALA A 66 33.15 -0.95 -0.95
N LEU A 67 32.22 -1.55 -1.70
CA LEU A 67 30.98 -0.89 -2.11
C LEU A 67 30.17 -0.39 -0.90
N THR A 68 30.12 -1.18 0.16
CA THR A 68 29.43 -0.82 1.41
C THR A 68 30.11 0.36 2.12
N LEU A 69 31.44 0.41 2.14
CA LEU A 69 32.19 1.54 2.72
C LEU A 69 32.02 2.83 1.93
N TRP A 70 32.02 2.74 0.60
CA TRP A 70 31.81 3.89 -0.30
C TRP A 70 30.42 4.49 -0.21
N THR A 71 29.40 3.69 0.05
CA THR A 71 28.00 4.16 0.12
C THR A 71 27.60 4.75 1.47
N ARG A 72 28.35 4.51 2.56
CA ARG A 72 28.05 5.00 3.93
C ARG A 72 27.98 6.53 4.13
N PRO A 73 28.78 7.37 3.45
CA PRO A 73 28.68 8.83 3.57
C PRO A 73 27.34 9.38 3.06
N ILE A 74 26.74 8.73 2.05
CA ILE A 74 25.50 9.20 1.39
C ILE A 74 24.31 9.25 2.37
N PRO A 75 23.99 8.17 3.13
CA PRO A 75 23.00 8.22 4.20
C PRO A 75 23.26 9.31 5.25
N ILE A 76 24.52 9.54 5.61
CA ILE A 76 24.88 10.53 6.66
C ILE A 76 24.60 11.96 6.18
N LEU A 77 24.91 12.27 4.92
CA LEU A 77 24.58 13.55 4.29
C LEU A 77 23.06 13.74 4.17
N LEU A 78 22.31 12.70 3.78
CA LEU A 78 20.86 12.73 3.75
C LEU A 78 20.27 12.97 5.16
N VAL A 79 20.80 12.29 6.18
CA VAL A 79 20.41 12.47 7.59
C VAL A 79 20.71 13.89 8.06
N ALA A 80 21.83 14.50 7.65
CA ALA A 80 22.18 15.88 7.98
C ALA A 80 21.11 16.88 7.50
N VAL A 81 20.69 16.76 6.24
CA VAL A 81 19.63 17.61 5.66
C VAL A 81 18.30 17.42 6.41
N VAL A 82 17.95 16.17 6.73
CA VAL A 82 16.75 15.85 7.51
C VAL A 82 16.82 16.44 8.92
N TYR A 83 17.99 16.40 9.58
CA TYR A 83 18.18 16.93 10.93
C TYR A 83 18.05 18.45 10.99
N LEU A 84 18.53 19.17 9.97
CA LEU A 84 18.30 20.62 9.86
C LEU A 84 16.79 20.94 9.79
N TRP A 85 16.05 20.18 8.98
CA TRP A 85 14.60 20.36 8.87
C TRP A 85 13.84 19.97 10.14
N VAL A 86 14.20 18.83 10.76
CA VAL A 86 13.64 18.37 12.03
C VAL A 86 13.93 19.38 13.14
N GLY A 87 15.13 19.93 13.20
CA GLY A 87 15.54 20.93 14.18
C GLY A 87 14.70 22.21 14.11
N ARG A 88 14.47 22.73 12.89
CA ARG A 88 13.54 23.86 12.66
C ARG A 88 12.12 23.54 13.14
N ARG A 89 11.60 22.36 12.78
CA ARG A 89 10.25 21.91 13.18
C ARG A 89 10.11 21.67 14.68
N LEU A 90 11.17 21.23 15.35
CA LEU A 90 11.20 21.00 16.80
C LEU A 90 11.11 22.34 17.56
N ARG A 91 11.81 23.38 17.07
CA ARG A 91 11.68 24.76 17.58
C ARG A 91 10.28 25.33 17.40
N GLN A 92 9.60 24.97 16.31
CA GLN A 92 8.21 25.34 16.02
C GLN A 92 7.16 24.58 16.85
N GLY A 93 7.57 23.76 17.83
CA GLY A 93 6.61 23.01 18.68
C GLY A 93 5.89 21.87 17.96
N VAL A 94 6.36 21.46 16.78
CA VAL A 94 5.69 20.40 15.99
C VAL A 94 5.93 19.03 16.64
N ARG A 95 4.88 18.46 17.24
CA ARG A 95 4.93 17.13 17.90
C ARG A 95 5.43 15.99 17.00
N ALA A 96 5.22 16.08 15.68
CA ALA A 96 5.76 15.09 14.75
C ALA A 96 7.30 15.11 14.70
N ALA A 97 7.93 16.27 14.84
CA ALA A 97 9.39 16.39 14.93
C ALA A 97 9.91 15.76 16.22
N TYR A 98 9.25 16.03 17.35
CA TYR A 98 9.57 15.39 18.63
C TYR A 98 9.54 13.86 18.55
N LEU A 99 8.48 13.28 17.95
CA LEU A 99 8.38 11.84 17.79
C LEU A 99 9.46 11.27 16.87
N ARG A 100 9.83 11.98 15.79
CA ARG A 100 10.91 11.56 14.89
C ARG A 100 12.26 11.54 15.60
N VAL A 101 12.60 12.59 16.34
CA VAL A 101 13.85 12.65 17.12
C VAL A 101 13.91 11.47 18.11
N ARG A 102 12.79 11.16 18.77
CA ARG A 102 12.69 10.04 19.73
C ARG A 102 12.91 8.67 19.08
N VAL A 103 12.33 8.45 17.91
CA VAL A 103 12.52 7.19 17.16
C VAL A 103 13.94 7.08 16.65
N VAL A 104 14.44 8.13 16.00
CA VAL A 104 15.78 8.15 15.40
C VAL A 104 16.86 8.00 16.47
N SER A 105 16.72 8.62 17.64
CA SER A 105 17.67 8.45 18.73
C SER A 105 17.73 7.01 19.25
N LEU A 106 16.57 6.32 19.29
CA LEU A 106 16.51 4.92 19.74
C LEU A 106 17.10 3.97 18.70
N VAL A 107 16.73 4.15 17.42
CA VAL A 107 17.27 3.36 16.32
C VAL A 107 18.78 3.55 16.18
N GLY A 108 19.25 4.81 16.25
CA GLY A 108 20.66 5.14 16.23
C GLY A 108 21.42 4.49 17.39
N LEU A 109 20.86 4.51 18.61
CA LEU A 109 21.45 3.86 19.78
C LEU A 109 21.65 2.35 19.55
N VAL A 110 20.61 1.67 19.07
CA VAL A 110 20.66 0.22 18.79
C VAL A 110 21.66 -0.08 17.68
N ALA A 111 21.68 0.72 16.61
CA ALA A 111 22.60 0.53 15.49
C ALA A 111 24.07 0.68 15.92
N VAL A 112 24.41 1.73 16.67
CA VAL A 112 25.78 1.94 17.17
C VAL A 112 26.18 0.85 18.16
N ALA A 113 25.28 0.47 19.07
CA ALA A 113 25.53 -0.63 20.01
C ALA A 113 25.82 -1.95 19.28
N TYR A 114 25.03 -2.27 18.24
CA TYR A 114 25.25 -3.45 17.40
C TYR A 114 26.62 -3.42 16.70
N LEU A 115 27.01 -2.27 16.13
CA LEU A 115 28.32 -2.13 15.46
C LEU A 115 29.50 -2.31 16.42
N ILE A 116 29.37 -1.85 17.67
CA ILE A 116 30.38 -2.04 18.70
C ILE A 116 30.48 -3.52 19.10
N LEU A 117 29.33 -4.17 19.35
CA LEU A 117 29.25 -5.57 19.76
C LEU A 117 29.78 -6.53 18.70
N THR A 118 29.50 -6.26 17.42
CA THR A 118 29.98 -7.08 16.30
C THR A 118 31.46 -6.88 16.00
N GLY A 119 32.12 -5.88 16.61
CA GLY A 119 33.54 -5.61 16.36
C GLY A 119 33.84 -5.24 14.90
N ALA A 120 32.87 -4.65 14.20
CA ALA A 120 32.94 -4.38 12.76
C ALA A 120 34.05 -3.37 12.35
N TYR A 121 34.73 -2.76 13.32
CA TYR A 121 35.74 -1.73 13.09
C TYR A 121 36.95 -1.85 14.05
N PRO A 122 38.11 -1.31 13.65
CA PRO A 122 39.31 -1.30 14.48
C PRO A 122 39.08 -0.65 15.87
N PRO A 123 39.86 -1.06 16.90
CA PRO A 123 39.72 -0.54 18.28
C PRO A 123 39.73 0.99 18.39
N TRP A 124 40.61 1.68 17.65
CA TRP A 124 40.70 3.14 17.67
C TRP A 124 39.43 3.82 17.13
N LEU A 125 38.80 3.24 16.10
CA LEU A 125 37.55 3.76 15.53
C LEU A 125 36.35 3.43 16.44
N ARG A 126 36.42 2.34 17.20
CA ARG A 126 35.43 2.00 18.24
C ARG A 126 35.41 3.00 19.40
N VAL A 127 36.50 3.71 19.68
CA VAL A 127 36.51 4.83 20.66
C VAL A 127 35.52 5.92 20.22
N ILE A 128 35.52 6.26 18.93
CA ILE A 128 34.60 7.24 18.35
C ILE A 128 33.15 6.74 18.43
N GLN A 129 32.92 5.45 18.17
CA GLN A 129 31.61 4.83 18.34
C GLN A 129 31.13 4.85 19.80
N GLY A 130 32.05 4.66 20.76
CA GLY A 130 31.76 4.80 22.19
C GLY A 130 31.29 6.21 22.54
N ALA A 131 31.96 7.23 22.03
CA ALA A 131 31.52 8.62 22.19
C ALA A 131 30.16 8.89 21.52
N GLN A 132 29.90 8.34 20.32
CA GLN A 132 28.57 8.40 19.68
C GLN A 132 27.50 7.72 20.52
N LEU A 133 27.80 6.55 21.09
CA LEU A 133 26.87 5.81 21.93
C LEU A 133 26.48 6.63 23.15
N LEU A 134 27.45 7.26 23.83
CA LEU A 134 27.19 8.14 24.98
C LEU A 134 26.32 9.34 24.60
N LEU A 135 26.58 9.98 23.45
CA LEU A 135 25.74 11.07 22.94
C LEU A 135 24.32 10.61 22.62
N LEU A 136 24.16 9.42 22.06
CA LEU A 136 22.84 8.83 21.76
C LEU A 136 22.09 8.45 23.04
N VAL A 137 22.77 7.90 24.06
CA VAL A 137 22.18 7.64 25.38
C VAL A 137 21.71 8.96 26.00
N ALA A 138 22.56 9.99 26.02
CA ALA A 138 22.21 11.31 26.52
C ALA A 138 21.02 11.92 25.76
N LEU A 139 20.97 11.75 24.43
CA LEU A 139 19.87 12.20 23.58
C LEU A 139 18.58 11.45 23.89
N VAL A 140 18.60 10.12 24.01
CA VAL A 140 17.44 9.31 24.38
C VAL A 140 16.92 9.73 25.75
N VAL A 141 17.79 9.94 26.74
CA VAL A 141 17.40 10.43 28.06
C VAL A 141 16.78 11.82 27.94
N ALA A 142 17.44 12.77 27.27
CA ALA A 142 16.98 14.15 27.12
C ALA A 142 15.60 14.25 26.44
N VAL A 143 15.36 13.44 25.40
CA VAL A 143 14.09 13.40 24.65
C VAL A 143 12.95 12.76 25.46
N ASN A 144 13.27 11.84 26.39
CA ASN A 144 12.28 11.19 27.24
C ASN A 144 12.01 11.93 28.57
N ARG A 145 12.80 12.96 28.92
CA ARG A 145 12.58 13.78 30.14
C ARG A 145 11.17 14.38 30.15
N ARG A 146 10.54 14.43 31.34
CA ARG A 146 9.19 14.98 31.55
C ARG A 146 9.02 16.36 30.91
N ARG A 147 10.02 17.24 31.05
CA ARG A 147 10.02 18.62 30.50
C ARG A 147 9.90 18.67 28.98
N MET A 148 10.54 17.74 28.27
CA MET A 148 10.40 17.63 26.81
C MET A 148 9.03 17.05 26.46
N ARG A 149 8.56 16.03 27.19
CA ARG A 149 7.27 15.37 26.93
C ARG A 149 6.07 16.30 27.14
N THR A 150 6.11 17.16 28.14
CA THR A 150 5.01 18.09 28.48
C THR A 150 4.84 19.22 27.47
N GLY A 151 5.93 19.66 26.82
CA GLY A 151 5.85 20.69 25.77
C GLY A 151 5.38 20.20 24.40
N PHE A 152 5.21 18.88 24.22
CA PHE A 152 4.61 18.29 23.02
C PHE A 152 3.39 17.41 23.38
N PRO A 153 2.34 18.00 23.98
CA PRO A 153 1.19 17.25 24.49
C PRO A 153 0.47 16.49 23.36
N ARG A 154 -0.12 15.34 23.70
CA ARG A 154 -0.95 14.59 22.75
C ARG A 154 -2.18 15.45 22.46
N GLY A 155 -2.37 15.86 21.21
CA GLY A 155 -3.61 16.51 20.78
C GLY A 155 -4.83 15.64 21.11
N PRO A 156 -6.03 16.25 21.23
CA PRO A 156 -7.24 15.56 21.64
C PRO A 156 -7.47 14.30 20.79
N LYS A 157 -7.75 13.17 21.45
CA LYS A 157 -8.10 11.93 20.77
C LYS A 157 -9.42 12.17 20.05
N ARG A 158 -9.40 12.31 18.72
CA ARG A 158 -10.66 12.32 17.95
C ARG A 158 -11.45 11.04 18.27
N PRO A 159 -12.73 11.16 18.67
CA PRO A 159 -13.59 9.99 18.88
C PRO A 159 -13.62 9.14 17.61
N ARG A 160 -13.64 7.82 17.78
CA ARG A 160 -13.87 6.94 16.62
C ARG A 160 -15.36 6.97 16.30
N PRO A 161 -15.76 7.00 15.02
CA PRO A 161 -17.15 6.73 14.66
C PRO A 161 -17.60 5.39 15.26
N ARG A 162 -18.84 5.33 15.76
CA ARG A 162 -19.43 4.07 16.21
C ARG A 162 -19.41 3.08 15.04
N GLY A 163 -19.02 1.83 15.29
CA GLY A 163 -18.90 0.80 14.24
C GLY A 163 -17.58 0.76 13.46
N ALA A 164 -16.66 1.72 13.66
CA ALA A 164 -15.37 1.78 12.94
C ALA A 164 -14.53 0.50 13.02
N ARG A 165 -14.52 -0.18 14.17
CA ARG A 165 -13.83 -1.47 14.32
C ARG A 165 -14.48 -2.56 13.46
N ARG A 166 -15.82 -2.64 13.49
CA ARG A 166 -16.57 -3.61 12.70
C ARG A 166 -16.30 -3.42 11.22
N ALA A 167 -16.38 -2.17 10.72
CA ALA A 167 -16.05 -1.87 9.32
C ALA A 167 -14.61 -2.25 8.93
N ALA A 168 -13.63 -2.02 9.80
CA ALA A 168 -12.26 -2.46 9.55
C ALA A 168 -12.14 -3.98 9.43
N PHE A 169 -12.73 -4.74 10.37
CA PHE A 169 -12.72 -6.20 10.31
C PHE A 169 -13.49 -6.74 9.10
N THR A 170 -14.65 -6.15 8.77
CA THR A 170 -15.40 -6.50 7.57
C THR A 170 -14.55 -6.29 6.31
N LEU A 171 -13.80 -5.19 6.20
CA LEU A 171 -12.93 -4.96 5.06
C LEU A 171 -11.78 -5.97 4.98
N VAL A 172 -11.15 -6.27 6.12
CA VAL A 172 -10.07 -7.27 6.19
C VAL A 172 -10.54 -8.64 5.73
N LEU A 173 -11.80 -9.01 6.00
CA LEU A 173 -12.37 -10.30 5.60
C LEU A 173 -12.87 -10.29 4.15
N ILE A 174 -13.59 -9.25 3.71
CA ILE A 174 -14.18 -9.21 2.36
C ILE A 174 -13.10 -9.08 1.29
N ALA A 175 -12.00 -8.38 1.55
CA ALA A 175 -10.94 -8.14 0.56
C ALA A 175 -10.37 -9.43 -0.07
N PRO A 176 -9.84 -10.41 0.69
CA PRO A 176 -9.34 -11.66 0.11
C PRO A 176 -10.47 -12.51 -0.49
N VAL A 177 -11.68 -12.48 0.07
CA VAL A 177 -12.83 -13.24 -0.47
C VAL A 177 -13.21 -12.75 -1.87
N ALA A 178 -13.29 -11.44 -2.06
CA ALA A 178 -13.61 -10.82 -3.33
C ALA A 178 -12.45 -10.94 -4.35
N ALA A 179 -11.20 -10.98 -3.89
CA ALA A 179 -10.05 -11.07 -4.76
C ALA A 179 -9.73 -12.49 -5.24
N GLU A 180 -9.89 -13.50 -4.38
CA GLU A 180 -9.36 -14.85 -4.64
C GLU A 180 -10.47 -15.92 -4.65
N LEU A 181 -11.27 -15.98 -3.57
CA LEU A 181 -12.23 -17.08 -3.41
C LEU A 181 -13.33 -17.02 -4.47
N THR A 182 -13.82 -15.82 -4.77
CA THR A 182 -14.89 -15.63 -5.75
C THR A 182 -14.43 -15.83 -7.19
N LEU A 183 -13.11 -15.81 -7.49
CA LEU A 183 -12.59 -16.15 -8.81
C LEU A 183 -12.33 -17.65 -8.97
N GLY A 184 -12.23 -18.40 -7.86
CA GLY A 184 -11.92 -19.84 -7.89
C GLY A 184 -10.44 -20.17 -8.07
N THR A 185 -9.53 -19.19 -7.93
CA THR A 185 -8.07 -19.42 -7.98
C THR A 185 -7.58 -20.30 -6.83
N VAL A 186 -8.31 -20.31 -5.70
CA VAL A 186 -8.05 -21.15 -4.53
C VAL A 186 -8.95 -22.37 -4.54
N LYS A 187 -8.36 -23.56 -4.73
CA LYS A 187 -9.06 -24.85 -4.64
C LYS A 187 -9.67 -25.04 -3.26
N VAL A 188 -10.79 -25.76 -3.16
CA VAL A 188 -11.51 -25.96 -1.89
C VAL A 188 -10.62 -26.58 -0.80
N LYS A 189 -9.75 -27.53 -1.18
CA LYS A 189 -8.78 -28.15 -0.25
C LYS A 189 -7.71 -27.18 0.29
N MET A 190 -7.50 -26.05 -0.40
CA MET A 190 -6.53 -25.03 -0.05
C MET A 190 -7.19 -23.77 0.52
N LEU A 191 -8.46 -23.84 0.93
CA LEU A 191 -9.18 -22.68 1.48
C LEU A 191 -8.49 -22.08 2.72
N TRP A 192 -7.66 -22.85 3.42
CA TRP A 192 -6.82 -22.34 4.51
C TRP A 192 -5.79 -21.29 4.06
N LEU A 193 -5.40 -21.25 2.77
CA LEU A 193 -4.54 -20.20 2.19
C LEU A 193 -5.18 -18.81 2.26
N VAL A 194 -6.47 -18.70 2.51
CA VAL A 194 -7.11 -17.40 2.79
C VAL A 194 -6.47 -16.70 4.00
N LEU A 195 -5.96 -17.47 4.97
CA LEU A 195 -5.20 -16.94 6.09
C LEU A 195 -3.85 -16.36 5.66
N LEU A 196 -3.23 -16.92 4.61
CA LEU A 196 -2.00 -16.42 3.97
C LEU A 196 -2.26 -15.10 3.23
N TYR A 197 -3.45 -14.96 2.63
CA TYR A 197 -3.87 -13.77 1.88
C TYR A 197 -4.38 -12.64 2.77
N LEU A 198 -4.81 -12.94 4.00
CA LEU A 198 -5.36 -11.96 4.94
C LEU A 198 -4.40 -10.78 5.24
N PRO A 199 -3.09 -10.98 5.42
CA PRO A 199 -2.15 -9.88 5.63
C PRO A 199 -2.02 -8.96 4.41
N ILE A 200 -1.87 -9.49 3.19
CA ILE A 200 -1.66 -8.65 2.01
C ILE A 200 -2.96 -8.02 1.51
N TYR A 201 -4.01 -8.81 1.28
CA TYR A 201 -5.30 -8.31 0.85
C TYR A 201 -6.01 -7.58 1.99
N GLY A 202 -6.23 -8.25 3.12
CA GLY A 202 -6.99 -7.68 4.23
C GLY A 202 -6.33 -6.43 4.82
N ALA A 203 -5.06 -6.53 5.25
CA ALA A 203 -4.36 -5.39 5.82
C ALA A 203 -3.91 -4.37 4.76
N GLY A 204 -3.48 -4.80 3.57
CA GLY A 204 -3.08 -3.90 2.49
C GLY A 204 -4.23 -3.04 1.97
N VAL A 205 -5.40 -3.62 1.73
CA VAL A 205 -6.60 -2.87 1.29
C VAL A 205 -7.08 -1.92 2.38
N LEU A 206 -7.08 -2.36 3.65
CA LEU A 206 -7.39 -1.50 4.79
C LEU A 206 -6.39 -0.33 4.91
N LEU A 207 -5.10 -0.58 4.70
CA LEU A 207 -4.06 0.45 4.70
C LEU A 207 -4.31 1.49 3.62
N ILE A 208 -4.56 1.05 2.38
CA ILE A 208 -4.88 1.93 1.24
C ILE A 208 -6.07 2.82 1.58
N ARG A 209 -7.17 2.21 2.04
CA ARG A 209 -8.39 2.92 2.43
C ARG A 209 -8.09 3.97 3.49
N GLU A 210 -7.33 3.62 4.53
CA GLU A 210 -6.96 4.54 5.59
C GLU A 210 -6.09 5.70 5.10
N LEU A 211 -5.08 5.44 4.26
CA LEU A 211 -4.19 6.46 3.71
C LEU A 211 -4.95 7.45 2.82
N VAL A 212 -5.79 6.93 1.93
CA VAL A 212 -6.61 7.76 1.02
C VAL A 212 -7.60 8.61 1.83
N ARG A 213 -8.34 8.02 2.76
CA ARG A 213 -9.35 8.77 3.55
C ARG A 213 -8.72 9.78 4.50
N ARG A 214 -7.53 9.51 5.05
CA ARG A 214 -6.80 10.47 5.91
C ARG A 214 -6.21 11.65 5.15
N THR A 215 -5.95 11.49 3.86
CA THR A 215 -5.44 12.55 3.00
C THR A 215 -6.54 13.35 2.32
N GLY A 216 -7.82 12.98 2.54
CA GLY A 216 -8.97 13.59 1.88
C GLY A 216 -9.19 13.08 0.45
N GLY A 217 -8.51 12.00 0.06
CA GLY A 217 -8.61 11.43 -1.28
C GLY A 217 -9.96 10.78 -1.57
N GLY A 218 -10.38 10.93 -2.82
CA GLY A 218 -11.63 10.38 -3.37
C GLY A 218 -11.42 9.10 -4.15
N ARG A 219 -12.33 8.82 -5.10
CA ARG A 219 -12.32 7.61 -5.94
C ARG A 219 -11.05 7.49 -6.79
N GLY A 220 -10.60 8.59 -7.40
CA GLY A 220 -9.36 8.59 -8.20
C GLY A 220 -8.13 8.18 -7.39
N SER A 221 -8.04 8.60 -6.13
CA SER A 221 -6.97 8.16 -5.22
C SER A 221 -7.06 6.67 -4.90
N ILE A 222 -8.27 6.10 -4.76
CA ILE A 222 -8.47 4.66 -4.53
C ILE A 222 -8.04 3.86 -5.77
N LEU A 223 -8.47 4.27 -6.97
CA LEU A 223 -8.10 3.61 -8.23
C LEU A 223 -6.58 3.59 -8.40
N LEU A 224 -5.92 4.73 -8.18
CA LEU A 224 -4.48 4.84 -8.33
C LEU A 224 -3.71 4.05 -7.26
N MET A 225 -4.19 4.03 -6.02
CA MET A 225 -3.62 3.18 -4.98
C MET A 225 -3.90 1.68 -5.22
N GLY A 226 -4.97 1.34 -5.93
CA GLY A 226 -5.24 -0.02 -6.40
C GLY A 226 -4.22 -0.47 -7.45
N LEU A 227 -3.81 0.43 -8.34
CA LEU A 227 -2.74 0.16 -9.30
C LEU A 227 -1.39 -0.02 -8.58
N VAL A 228 -1.12 0.83 -7.57
CA VAL A 228 0.05 0.66 -6.69
C VAL A 228 0.03 -0.70 -6.00
N TYR A 229 -1.14 -1.15 -5.53
CA TYR A 229 -1.29 -2.46 -4.92
C TYR A 229 -0.93 -3.59 -5.89
N GLY A 230 -1.50 -3.59 -7.10
CA GLY A 230 -1.16 -4.57 -8.13
C GLY A 230 0.33 -4.56 -8.52
N LEU A 231 0.96 -3.38 -8.61
CA LEU A 231 2.39 -3.28 -8.87
C LEU A 231 3.26 -3.85 -7.73
N ILE A 232 2.82 -3.71 -6.48
CA ILE A 232 3.54 -4.28 -5.33
C ILE A 232 3.35 -5.80 -5.31
N GLU A 233 2.12 -6.28 -5.47
CA GLU A 233 1.80 -7.70 -5.42
C GLU A 233 2.40 -8.45 -6.63
N GLU A 234 1.96 -8.13 -7.84
CA GLU A 234 2.41 -8.82 -9.06
C GLU A 234 3.85 -8.46 -9.42
N GLY A 235 4.25 -7.20 -9.25
CA GLY A 235 5.56 -6.73 -9.66
C GLY A 235 6.70 -7.05 -8.69
N LEU A 236 6.50 -6.78 -7.39
CA LEU A 236 7.57 -6.92 -6.39
C LEU A 236 7.48 -8.23 -5.60
N ALA A 237 6.27 -8.62 -5.17
CA ALA A 237 6.07 -9.80 -4.32
C ALA A 237 6.14 -11.09 -5.14
N LEU A 238 5.30 -11.21 -6.17
CA LEU A 238 5.23 -12.39 -7.03
C LEU A 238 6.26 -12.36 -8.16
N GLN A 239 6.62 -11.16 -8.65
CA GLN A 239 7.49 -10.95 -9.82
C GLN A 239 6.89 -11.52 -11.12
N SER A 240 5.59 -11.80 -11.11
CA SER A 240 4.77 -12.38 -12.17
C SER A 240 4.74 -11.53 -13.44
N LEU A 241 4.88 -10.20 -13.31
CA LEU A 241 4.88 -9.28 -14.46
C LEU A 241 6.07 -9.51 -15.40
N THR A 242 7.14 -10.15 -14.92
CA THR A 242 8.39 -10.32 -15.67
C THR A 242 8.94 -11.75 -15.67
N SER A 243 8.45 -12.60 -14.77
CA SER A 243 8.83 -14.00 -14.70
C SER A 243 8.54 -14.74 -16.02
N HIS A 244 9.41 -15.70 -16.34
CA HIS A 244 9.27 -16.53 -17.54
C HIS A 244 8.39 -17.76 -17.31
N HIS A 245 8.22 -18.20 -16.06
CA HIS A 245 7.60 -19.47 -15.73
C HIS A 245 6.36 -19.33 -14.86
N LEU A 246 6.28 -18.28 -14.03
CA LEU A 246 5.18 -18.08 -13.11
C LEU A 246 3.84 -18.02 -13.88
N TYR A 247 2.95 -18.95 -13.53
CA TYR A 247 1.62 -19.12 -14.14
C TYR A 247 1.60 -19.35 -15.66
N GLY A 248 2.76 -19.63 -16.28
CA GLY A 248 2.88 -19.70 -17.75
C GLY A 248 2.59 -18.36 -18.45
N ALA A 249 2.58 -17.25 -17.72
CA ALA A 249 2.14 -15.93 -18.20
C ALA A 249 2.96 -15.40 -19.39
N ALA A 250 4.23 -15.80 -19.47
CA ALA A 250 5.13 -15.45 -20.57
C ALA A 250 4.66 -16.01 -21.93
N GLY A 251 3.87 -17.09 -21.93
CA GLY A 251 3.34 -17.72 -23.14
C GLY A 251 2.02 -17.14 -23.63
N TRP A 252 1.36 -16.26 -22.85
CA TRP A 252 0.02 -15.78 -23.19
C TRP A 252 0.04 -14.84 -24.40
N ALA A 253 1.06 -13.98 -24.51
CA ALA A 253 1.16 -12.96 -25.55
C ALA A 253 2.62 -12.55 -25.77
N PRO A 254 2.95 -11.89 -26.90
CA PRO A 254 4.28 -11.32 -27.11
C PRO A 254 4.69 -10.38 -25.97
N ARG A 255 5.88 -10.63 -25.40
CA ARG A 255 6.43 -9.81 -24.32
C ARG A 255 7.04 -8.54 -24.87
N LEU A 256 6.87 -7.44 -24.14
CA LEU A 256 7.46 -6.14 -24.47
C LEU A 256 8.36 -5.70 -23.32
N LEU A 257 9.64 -5.41 -23.60
CA LEU A 257 10.63 -5.01 -22.58
C LEU A 257 10.73 -5.98 -21.39
N GLY A 258 10.52 -7.28 -21.64
CA GLY A 258 10.53 -8.32 -20.61
C GLY A 258 9.25 -8.39 -19.76
N ILE A 259 8.19 -7.66 -20.12
CA ILE A 259 6.90 -7.67 -19.43
C ILE A 259 5.96 -8.69 -20.07
N ASN A 260 5.26 -9.47 -19.24
CA ASN A 260 4.19 -10.36 -19.64
C ASN A 260 2.94 -9.51 -19.95
N THR A 261 2.77 -9.11 -21.21
CA THR A 261 1.86 -8.02 -21.62
C THR A 261 0.39 -8.32 -21.33
N ALA A 262 -0.17 -9.40 -21.86
CA ALA A 262 -1.57 -9.79 -21.61
C ALA A 262 -1.84 -10.07 -20.12
N TYR A 263 -0.89 -10.70 -19.43
CA TYR A 263 -1.00 -10.94 -17.99
C TYR A 263 -1.01 -9.64 -17.19
N THR A 264 -0.16 -8.67 -17.55
CA THR A 264 -0.09 -7.36 -16.91
C THR A 264 -1.36 -6.55 -17.18
N GLU A 265 -1.85 -6.61 -18.42
CA GLU A 265 -3.09 -5.97 -18.84
C GLU A 265 -4.30 -6.52 -18.08
N LEU A 266 -4.34 -7.83 -17.82
CA LEU A 266 -5.40 -8.44 -17.02
C LEU A 266 -5.27 -8.08 -15.53
N ASN A 267 -4.12 -8.39 -14.92
CA ASN A 267 -3.99 -8.44 -13.47
C ASN A 267 -3.94 -7.05 -12.82
N LEU A 268 -3.32 -6.05 -13.45
CA LEU A 268 -3.27 -4.71 -12.84
C LEU A 268 -4.68 -4.09 -12.69
N PRO A 269 -5.52 -4.02 -13.74
CA PRO A 269 -6.93 -3.59 -13.60
C PRO A 269 -7.74 -4.53 -12.70
N TYR A 270 -7.49 -5.84 -12.75
CA TYR A 270 -8.15 -6.81 -11.86
C TYR A 270 -7.95 -6.43 -10.39
N HIS A 271 -6.72 -6.19 -9.95
CA HIS A 271 -6.45 -5.79 -8.57
C HIS A 271 -7.05 -4.44 -8.20
N VAL A 272 -7.02 -3.48 -9.13
CA VAL A 272 -7.67 -2.17 -8.92
C VAL A 272 -9.15 -2.34 -8.60
N VAL A 273 -9.85 -3.19 -9.36
CA VAL A 273 -11.30 -3.34 -9.29
C VAL A 273 -11.72 -4.33 -8.20
N PHE A 274 -11.28 -5.58 -8.30
CA PHE A 274 -11.76 -6.70 -7.49
C PHE A 274 -11.05 -6.79 -6.13
N SER A 275 -9.76 -6.49 -6.06
CA SER A 275 -9.02 -6.56 -4.80
C SER A 275 -9.17 -5.30 -3.94
N VAL A 276 -9.26 -4.11 -4.57
CA VAL A 276 -9.23 -2.84 -3.84
C VAL A 276 -10.57 -2.09 -3.88
N LEU A 277 -11.05 -1.71 -5.07
CA LEU A 277 -12.20 -0.82 -5.20
C LEU A 277 -13.48 -1.44 -4.68
N ILE A 278 -13.82 -2.66 -5.11
CA ILE A 278 -15.06 -3.35 -4.76
C ILE A 278 -15.16 -3.61 -3.24
N PRO A 279 -14.15 -4.20 -2.57
CA PRO A 279 -14.21 -4.43 -1.12
C PRO A 279 -14.39 -3.14 -0.31
N ILE A 280 -13.63 -2.09 -0.65
CA ILE A 280 -13.78 -0.78 0.01
C ILE A 280 -15.18 -0.23 -0.23
N ALA A 281 -15.68 -0.32 -1.46
CA ALA A 281 -16.98 0.21 -1.83
C ALA A 281 -18.14 -0.51 -1.15
N LEU A 282 -18.08 -1.84 -1.05
CA LEU A 282 -19.06 -2.65 -0.33
C LEU A 282 -19.10 -2.30 1.15
N VAL A 283 -17.94 -2.22 1.82
CA VAL A 283 -17.90 -1.87 3.25
C VAL A 283 -18.43 -0.46 3.50
N GLU A 284 -18.15 0.49 2.61
CA GLU A 284 -18.74 1.83 2.68
C GLU A 284 -20.27 1.84 2.51
N LEU A 285 -20.83 0.91 1.73
CA LEU A 285 -22.28 0.73 1.59
C LEU A 285 -22.91 0.03 2.81
N VAL A 286 -22.19 -0.91 3.44
CA VAL A 286 -22.66 -1.62 4.64
C VAL A 286 -22.65 -0.70 5.87
N PHE A 287 -21.67 0.20 5.97
CA PHE A 287 -21.48 1.15 7.07
C PHE A 287 -21.56 2.63 6.62
N PRO A 288 -22.71 3.09 6.09
CA PRO A 288 -22.83 4.41 5.50
C PRO A 288 -22.62 5.55 6.52
N SER A 289 -22.97 5.32 7.79
CA SER A 289 -22.82 6.30 8.89
C SER A 289 -21.37 6.67 9.21
N ILE A 290 -20.39 5.86 8.77
CA ILE A 290 -18.97 6.16 8.95
C ILE A 290 -18.46 7.03 7.79
N GLY A 291 -19.06 6.89 6.60
CA GLY A 291 -18.66 7.61 5.39
C GLY A 291 -17.16 7.52 5.10
N SER A 292 -16.57 8.66 4.76
CA SER A 292 -15.14 8.80 4.47
C SER A 292 -14.26 8.92 5.73
N ALA A 293 -14.80 8.76 6.94
CA ALA A 293 -14.01 8.89 8.16
C ALA A 293 -13.02 7.70 8.32
N PRO A 294 -11.81 7.92 8.86
CA PRO A 294 -10.87 6.85 9.16
C PRO A 294 -11.43 5.83 10.16
N TYR A 295 -11.25 4.54 9.90
CA TYR A 295 -11.63 3.43 10.78
C TYR A 295 -10.63 3.29 11.94
N LEU A 296 -9.34 3.46 11.65
CA LEU A 296 -8.27 3.18 12.60
C LEU A 296 -7.84 4.43 13.39
N ARG A 297 -7.09 4.20 14.46
CA ARG A 297 -6.26 5.25 15.09
C ARG A 297 -4.84 5.13 14.53
N ARG A 298 -3.97 6.10 14.82
CA ARG A 298 -2.56 6.07 14.37
C ARG A 298 -1.84 4.76 14.71
N GLY A 299 -2.03 4.22 15.92
CA GLY A 299 -1.43 2.93 16.29
C GLY A 299 -1.95 1.77 15.44
N GLY A 300 -3.26 1.70 15.21
CA GLY A 300 -3.85 0.69 14.32
C GLY A 300 -3.34 0.81 12.88
N LEU A 301 -3.20 2.04 12.37
CA LEU A 301 -2.63 2.28 11.04
C LEU A 301 -1.20 1.74 10.92
N VAL A 302 -0.36 1.95 11.93
CA VAL A 302 1.01 1.45 11.95
C VAL A 302 1.02 -0.08 11.97
N ILE A 303 0.20 -0.70 12.83
CA ILE A 303 0.08 -2.17 12.89
C ILE A 303 -0.38 -2.73 11.55
N THR A 304 -1.43 -2.16 10.95
CA THR A 304 -1.92 -2.56 9.63
C THR A 304 -0.84 -2.40 8.55
N GLY A 305 -0.03 -1.33 8.61
CA GLY A 305 1.11 -1.14 7.71
C GLY A 305 2.19 -2.22 7.88
N ILE A 306 2.53 -2.57 9.11
CA ILE A 306 3.49 -3.65 9.40
C ILE A 306 2.96 -4.99 8.88
N VAL A 307 1.69 -5.31 9.17
CA VAL A 307 1.06 -6.56 8.71
C VAL A 307 1.01 -6.64 7.18
N ALA A 308 0.71 -5.53 6.49
CA ALA A 308 0.72 -5.49 5.03
C ALA A 308 2.12 -5.75 4.46
N VAL A 309 3.17 -5.14 5.02
CA VAL A 309 4.56 -5.38 4.61
C VAL A 309 4.99 -6.83 4.87
N LEU A 310 4.60 -7.38 6.02
CA LEU A 310 4.83 -8.79 6.33
C LEU A 310 4.07 -9.70 5.35
N GLY A 311 2.87 -9.34 4.93
CA GLY A 311 2.11 -10.06 3.90
C GLY A 311 2.82 -10.08 2.55
N VAL A 312 3.34 -8.94 2.10
CA VAL A 312 4.15 -8.84 0.88
C VAL A 312 5.41 -9.70 0.98
N ALA A 313 6.12 -9.63 2.11
CA ALA A 313 7.30 -10.46 2.34
C ALA A 313 6.97 -11.95 2.36
N LEU A 314 5.85 -12.32 3.00
CA LEU A 314 5.36 -13.68 3.10
C LEU A 314 5.02 -14.25 1.73
N LEU A 315 4.32 -13.50 0.87
CA LEU A 315 4.12 -13.90 -0.52
C LEU A 315 5.45 -14.09 -1.25
N ARG A 316 6.39 -13.15 -1.10
CA ARG A 316 7.70 -13.20 -1.78
C ARG A 316 8.52 -14.43 -1.42
N VAL A 317 8.45 -14.90 -0.17
CA VAL A 317 9.21 -16.07 0.30
C VAL A 317 8.46 -17.39 0.14
N SER A 318 7.18 -17.37 -0.22
CA SER A 318 6.37 -18.58 -0.39
C SER A 318 6.17 -18.93 -1.87
N VAL A 319 5.52 -18.04 -2.65
CA VAL A 319 5.05 -18.38 -3.99
C VAL A 319 6.16 -18.40 -5.04
N PRO A 320 7.01 -17.36 -5.21
CA PRO A 320 8.02 -17.40 -6.26
C PRO A 320 9.06 -18.52 -6.10
N PRO A 321 9.57 -18.85 -4.90
CA PRO A 321 10.48 -19.98 -4.75
C PRO A 321 9.89 -21.34 -5.11
N SER A 322 8.57 -21.52 -5.03
CA SER A 322 7.91 -22.78 -5.40
C SER A 322 7.53 -22.83 -6.89
N GLU A 323 7.11 -21.70 -7.46
CA GLU A 323 6.54 -21.63 -8.81
C GLU A 323 7.56 -21.18 -9.89
N ASP A 324 8.59 -20.43 -9.53
CA ASP A 324 9.70 -20.04 -10.43
C ASP A 324 11.05 -20.01 -9.69
N PRO A 325 11.59 -21.19 -9.32
CA PRO A 325 12.79 -21.28 -8.50
C PRO A 325 14.00 -20.63 -9.16
N GLY A 326 14.65 -19.71 -8.44
CA GLY A 326 15.88 -19.05 -8.91
C GLY A 326 15.65 -17.79 -9.76
N TYR A 327 14.41 -17.45 -10.10
CA TYR A 327 14.13 -16.19 -10.78
C TYR A 327 14.41 -14.97 -9.88
N VAL A 328 15.09 -13.98 -10.47
CA VAL A 328 15.39 -12.70 -9.83
C VAL A 328 14.94 -11.59 -10.75
N LEU A 329 14.03 -10.74 -10.25
CA LEU A 329 13.58 -9.53 -10.93
C LEU A 329 14.78 -8.70 -11.45
N PRO A 330 14.85 -8.40 -12.76
CA PRO A 330 15.91 -7.56 -13.32
C PRO A 330 15.98 -6.20 -12.63
N GLY A 331 17.20 -5.71 -12.35
CA GLY A 331 17.42 -4.46 -11.61
C GLY A 331 16.73 -3.24 -12.22
N ALA A 332 16.70 -3.15 -13.56
CA ALA A 332 15.98 -2.09 -14.27
C ALA A 332 14.46 -2.16 -14.03
N ALA A 333 13.86 -3.36 -14.09
CA ALA A 333 12.44 -3.57 -13.81
C ALA A 333 12.10 -3.22 -12.35
N LEU A 334 12.94 -3.63 -11.40
CA LEU A 334 12.81 -3.25 -9.99
C LEU A 334 12.79 -1.72 -9.81
N ILE A 335 13.73 -1.00 -10.42
CA ILE A 335 13.80 0.46 -10.33
C ILE A 335 12.53 1.08 -10.90
N VAL A 336 12.10 0.66 -12.09
CA VAL A 336 10.89 1.17 -12.73
C VAL A 336 9.65 0.94 -11.87
N ILE A 337 9.44 -0.27 -11.36
CA ILE A 337 8.29 -0.60 -10.51
C ILE A 337 8.30 0.22 -9.22
N VAL A 338 9.46 0.35 -8.55
CA VAL A 338 9.58 1.16 -7.33
C VAL A 338 9.31 2.64 -7.62
N VAL A 339 9.84 3.18 -8.72
CA VAL A 339 9.58 4.57 -9.14
C VAL A 339 8.08 4.77 -9.40
N LEU A 340 7.43 3.87 -10.14
CA LEU A 340 5.99 3.93 -10.38
C LEU A 340 5.21 3.87 -9.07
N VAL A 341 5.50 2.92 -8.18
CA VAL A 341 4.86 2.80 -6.86
C VAL A 341 4.97 4.11 -6.07
N VAL A 342 6.14 4.73 -6.03
CA VAL A 342 6.38 5.99 -5.31
C VAL A 342 5.63 7.15 -5.96
N VAL A 343 5.79 7.35 -7.28
CA VAL A 343 5.18 8.45 -8.01
C VAL A 343 3.66 8.37 -7.94
N LEU A 344 3.08 7.20 -8.24
CA LEU A 344 1.64 6.98 -8.19
C LEU A 344 1.09 7.16 -6.77
N SER A 345 1.79 6.70 -5.73
CA SER A 345 1.42 6.94 -4.34
C SER A 345 1.43 8.43 -3.98
N VAL A 346 2.43 9.19 -4.44
CA VAL A 346 2.50 10.64 -4.22
C VAL A 346 1.35 11.35 -4.92
N VAL A 347 1.08 11.01 -6.19
CA VAL A 347 -0.05 11.57 -6.93
C VAL A 347 -1.37 11.25 -6.23
N ALA A 348 -1.59 10.00 -5.84
CA ALA A 348 -2.82 9.54 -5.19
C ALA A 348 -3.08 10.22 -3.84
N LEU A 349 -2.04 10.36 -3.01
CA LEU A 349 -2.17 10.78 -1.61
C LEU A 349 -1.91 12.27 -1.40
N ARG A 350 -1.30 12.98 -2.36
CA ARG A 350 -0.93 14.41 -2.20
C ARG A 350 -1.48 15.31 -3.28
N VAL A 351 -1.58 14.85 -4.53
CA VAL A 351 -1.99 15.70 -5.66
C VAL A 351 -3.51 15.63 -5.86
N LEU A 352 -4.07 14.43 -6.01
CA LEU A 352 -5.51 14.25 -6.25
C LEU A 352 -6.41 14.79 -5.13
N PRO A 353 -6.10 14.63 -3.83
CA PRO A 353 -6.98 15.15 -2.77
C PRO A 353 -7.14 16.66 -2.79
N ARG A 354 -6.15 17.40 -3.30
CA ARG A 354 -6.18 18.87 -3.41
C ARG A 354 -7.07 19.37 -4.53
N ARG A 355 -7.38 18.51 -5.50
CA ARG A 355 -8.25 18.81 -6.65
C ARG A 355 -9.70 18.37 -6.41
N ALA A 356 -10.03 17.87 -5.22
CA ALA A 356 -11.31 17.27 -4.90
C ALA A 356 -12.40 18.31 -4.58
N ALA A 357 -12.72 19.16 -5.55
CA ALA A 357 -14.02 19.83 -5.63
C ALA A 357 -14.56 19.49 -7.02
N ARG A 358 -15.50 18.54 -7.09
CA ARG A 358 -16.21 18.26 -8.34
C ARG A 358 -17.58 18.91 -8.29
N VAL A 359 -17.82 19.79 -9.25
CA VAL A 359 -19.17 20.19 -9.63
C VAL A 359 -19.91 18.92 -10.04
N ARG A 360 -21.05 18.66 -9.39
CA ARG A 360 -21.93 17.56 -9.80
C ARG A 360 -22.51 17.94 -11.15
N ALA A 361 -22.35 17.07 -12.14
CA ALA A 361 -22.82 17.34 -13.48
C ALA A 361 -24.29 16.88 -13.61
N ALA A 362 -25.09 17.64 -14.37
CA ALA A 362 -26.41 17.21 -14.80
C ALA A 362 -26.25 16.19 -15.94
N VAL A 363 -25.89 14.96 -15.58
CA VAL A 363 -25.72 13.84 -16.52
C VAL A 363 -26.85 12.85 -16.27
N ALA A 364 -27.50 12.39 -17.33
CA ALA A 364 -28.51 11.34 -17.25
C ALA A 364 -27.89 10.07 -16.64
N VAL A 365 -28.49 9.57 -15.56
CA VAL A 365 -28.06 8.36 -14.87
C VAL A 365 -28.87 7.18 -15.40
N PRO A 366 -28.23 6.09 -15.86
CA PRO A 366 -28.97 4.90 -16.29
C PRO A 366 -29.67 4.25 -15.10
N ARG A 367 -30.70 3.44 -15.37
CA ARG A 367 -31.34 2.63 -14.32
C ARG A 367 -30.30 1.76 -13.60
N PRO A 368 -30.43 1.49 -12.28
CA PRO A 368 -29.46 0.68 -11.54
C PRO A 368 -29.16 -0.67 -12.21
N ALA A 369 -30.19 -1.34 -12.75
CA ALA A 369 -30.03 -2.60 -13.48
C ALA A 369 -29.11 -2.47 -14.69
N VAL A 370 -29.21 -1.38 -15.47
CA VAL A 370 -28.34 -1.13 -16.62
C VAL A 370 -26.89 -0.92 -16.18
N ALA A 371 -26.65 -0.18 -15.09
CA ALA A 371 -25.31 -0.05 -14.52
C ALA A 371 -24.75 -1.40 -14.06
N GLY A 372 -25.59 -2.28 -13.53
CA GLY A 372 -25.22 -3.66 -13.19
C GLY A 372 -24.86 -4.50 -14.41
N VAL A 373 -25.72 -4.53 -15.43
CA VAL A 373 -25.50 -5.29 -16.68
C VAL A 373 -24.24 -4.80 -17.40
N VAL A 374 -24.04 -3.49 -17.53
CA VAL A 374 -22.84 -2.94 -18.17
C VAL A 374 -21.57 -3.35 -17.41
N SER A 375 -21.58 -3.30 -16.08
CA SER A 375 -20.44 -3.78 -15.28
C SER A 375 -20.23 -5.29 -15.39
N ALA A 376 -21.30 -6.08 -15.50
CA ALA A 376 -21.24 -7.53 -15.67
C ALA A 376 -20.62 -7.90 -17.02
N VAL A 377 -21.12 -7.30 -18.11
CA VAL A 377 -20.60 -7.50 -19.47
C VAL A 377 -19.15 -7.04 -19.56
N ALA A 378 -18.82 -5.89 -18.97
CA ALA A 378 -17.45 -5.39 -18.95
C ALA A 378 -16.51 -6.32 -18.19
N ALA A 379 -16.90 -6.81 -17.01
CA ALA A 379 -16.09 -7.72 -16.21
C ALA A 379 -15.91 -9.08 -16.90
N LEU A 380 -17.00 -9.70 -17.37
CA LEU A 380 -16.95 -11.00 -18.05
C LEU A 380 -16.15 -10.91 -19.36
N GLY A 381 -16.42 -9.89 -20.16
CA GLY A 381 -15.71 -9.66 -21.41
C GLY A 381 -14.23 -9.40 -21.18
N PHE A 382 -13.88 -8.55 -20.22
CA PHE A 382 -12.48 -8.24 -19.92
C PHE A 382 -11.70 -9.47 -19.47
N ILE A 383 -12.25 -10.24 -18.52
CA ILE A 383 -11.58 -11.44 -18.01
C ILE A 383 -11.57 -12.53 -19.08
N GLY A 384 -12.68 -12.78 -19.76
CA GLY A 384 -12.79 -13.83 -20.78
C GLY A 384 -12.00 -13.56 -22.05
N LEU A 385 -11.75 -12.29 -22.39
CA LEU A 385 -10.88 -11.94 -23.51
C LEU A 385 -9.40 -12.15 -23.19
N LEU A 386 -8.97 -11.95 -21.94
CA LEU A 386 -7.55 -11.92 -21.56
C LEU A 386 -7.05 -13.18 -20.87
N TYR A 387 -7.86 -13.83 -20.04
CA TYR A 387 -7.44 -15.00 -19.27
C TYR A 387 -7.55 -16.26 -20.14
N PRO A 388 -6.45 -16.98 -20.44
CA PRO A 388 -6.53 -18.24 -21.17
C PRO A 388 -7.19 -19.32 -20.29
N PHE A 389 -8.22 -19.98 -20.80
CA PHE A 389 -8.94 -21.04 -20.09
C PHE A 389 -9.31 -22.18 -21.04
N ALA A 390 -9.87 -23.28 -20.50
CA ALA A 390 -10.30 -24.45 -21.28
C ALA A 390 -9.21 -25.02 -22.23
N GLY A 391 -7.95 -25.06 -21.76
CA GLY A 391 -6.81 -25.57 -22.52
C GLY A 391 -6.23 -24.58 -23.54
N ALA A 392 -6.78 -23.37 -23.66
CA ALA A 392 -6.19 -22.31 -24.47
C ALA A 392 -4.83 -21.91 -23.90
N ARG A 393 -3.83 -21.80 -24.79
CA ARG A 393 -2.52 -21.24 -24.42
C ARG A 393 -2.48 -19.71 -24.47
N HIS A 394 -3.40 -19.13 -25.24
CA HIS A 394 -3.42 -17.71 -25.61
C HIS A 394 -4.82 -17.12 -25.33
N PRO A 395 -4.91 -15.81 -25.04
CA PRO A 395 -6.17 -15.10 -24.83
C PRO A 395 -7.20 -15.34 -25.93
N ALA A 396 -8.47 -15.57 -25.53
CA ALA A 396 -9.60 -15.81 -26.43
C ALA A 396 -9.36 -16.85 -27.54
N PHE A 397 -8.57 -17.91 -27.25
CA PHE A 397 -8.25 -19.00 -28.19
C PHE A 397 -7.54 -18.53 -29.48
N THR A 398 -6.93 -17.34 -29.45
CA THR A 398 -6.18 -16.79 -30.58
C THR A 398 -4.79 -17.43 -30.71
N HIS A 399 -4.08 -17.15 -31.81
CA HIS A 399 -2.75 -17.71 -32.07
C HIS A 399 -1.78 -16.65 -32.61
N GLY A 400 -0.52 -16.71 -32.21
CA GLY A 400 0.52 -15.78 -32.66
C GLY A 400 0.18 -14.31 -32.39
N ALA A 401 0.32 -13.45 -33.40
CA ALA A 401 0.06 -12.01 -33.28
C ALA A 401 -1.43 -11.65 -33.15
N TRP A 402 -2.36 -12.58 -33.46
CA TRP A 402 -3.79 -12.33 -33.32
C TRP A 402 -4.24 -12.09 -31.88
N VAL A 403 -3.41 -12.43 -30.89
CA VAL A 403 -3.60 -12.10 -29.47
C VAL A 403 -3.77 -10.59 -29.23
N LEU A 404 -3.24 -9.74 -30.11
CA LEU A 404 -3.41 -8.29 -29.99
C LEU A 404 -4.88 -7.86 -30.15
N VAL A 405 -5.71 -8.62 -30.88
CA VAL A 405 -7.13 -8.30 -31.06
C VAL A 405 -7.93 -8.40 -29.75
N PRO A 406 -7.94 -9.53 -29.02
CA PRO A 406 -8.63 -9.61 -27.73
C PRO A 406 -8.02 -8.66 -26.69
N MET A 407 -6.71 -8.39 -26.72
CA MET A 407 -6.08 -7.38 -25.87
C MET A 407 -6.66 -5.98 -26.14
N LEU A 408 -6.65 -5.53 -27.40
CA LEU A 408 -7.22 -4.22 -27.77
C LEU A 408 -8.72 -4.12 -27.45
N ALA A 409 -9.47 -5.19 -27.66
CA ALA A 409 -10.89 -5.26 -27.30
C ALA A 409 -11.08 -5.15 -25.77
N ALA A 410 -10.25 -5.84 -24.98
CA ALA A 410 -10.29 -5.76 -23.52
C ALA A 410 -9.92 -4.37 -23.02
N ALA A 411 -8.88 -3.74 -23.58
CA ALA A 411 -8.52 -2.35 -23.28
C ALA A 411 -9.66 -1.39 -23.60
N ALA A 412 -10.26 -1.49 -24.79
CA ALA A 412 -11.39 -0.65 -25.20
C ALA A 412 -12.60 -0.84 -24.28
N LEU A 413 -12.90 -2.08 -23.89
CA LEU A 413 -13.99 -2.41 -22.97
C LEU A 413 -13.74 -1.84 -21.57
N ALA A 414 -12.53 -2.01 -21.02
CA ALA A 414 -12.16 -1.48 -19.71
C ALA A 414 -12.19 0.06 -19.69
N VAL A 415 -11.66 0.72 -20.72
CA VAL A 415 -11.68 2.18 -20.85
C VAL A 415 -13.10 2.68 -21.02
N GLY A 416 -13.90 2.07 -21.90
CA GLY A 416 -15.29 2.44 -22.14
C GLY A 416 -16.16 2.32 -20.88
N ALA A 417 -16.08 1.19 -20.19
CA ALA A 417 -16.78 0.96 -18.92
C ALA A 417 -16.29 1.92 -17.83
N GLY A 418 -14.98 2.17 -17.75
CA GLY A 418 -14.37 3.11 -16.82
C GLY A 418 -14.87 4.55 -17.04
N LEU A 419 -14.93 5.00 -18.30
CA LEU A 419 -15.45 6.32 -18.68
C LEU A 419 -16.95 6.44 -18.39
N ALA A 420 -17.74 5.40 -18.69
CA ALA A 420 -19.16 5.36 -18.38
C ALA A 420 -19.41 5.49 -16.86
N LEU A 421 -18.75 4.66 -16.04
CA LEU A 421 -18.84 4.72 -14.58
C LEU A 421 -18.31 6.04 -14.02
N TRP A 422 -17.25 6.60 -14.60
CA TRP A 422 -16.74 7.90 -14.19
C TRP A 422 -17.74 9.02 -14.39
N ARG A 423 -18.45 9.02 -15.54
CA ARG A 423 -19.50 9.99 -15.87
C ARG A 423 -20.72 9.79 -14.98
N TRP A 424 -21.25 8.56 -14.90
CA TRP A 424 -22.46 8.28 -14.12
C TRP A 424 -22.26 8.55 -12.63
N THR A 425 -21.11 8.18 -12.07
CA THR A 425 -20.86 8.38 -10.64
C THR A 425 -20.64 9.85 -10.25
N ALA A 426 -20.49 10.76 -11.22
CA ALA A 426 -20.42 12.21 -11.01
C ALA A 426 -21.81 12.89 -11.00
N ALA A 427 -22.85 12.20 -11.45
CA ALA A 427 -24.20 12.71 -11.50
C ALA A 427 -24.84 12.82 -10.11
N VAL A 428 -25.78 13.77 -9.96
CA VAL A 428 -26.50 14.01 -8.69
C VAL A 428 -27.34 12.80 -8.28
N ASP A 429 -27.96 12.14 -9.26
CA ASP A 429 -28.89 11.03 -9.03
C ASP A 429 -28.20 9.66 -8.86
N TRP A 430 -26.85 9.63 -8.86
CA TRP A 430 -26.10 8.41 -8.59
C TRP A 430 -26.18 8.02 -7.12
N THR A 431 -27.10 7.11 -6.81
CA THR A 431 -27.34 6.62 -5.45
C THR A 431 -26.53 5.36 -5.09
N GLY A 432 -26.60 4.97 -3.81
CA GLY A 432 -26.05 3.70 -3.32
C GLY A 432 -26.61 2.46 -4.05
N ARG A 433 -27.84 2.52 -4.58
CA ARG A 433 -28.43 1.42 -5.36
C ARG A 433 -27.72 1.22 -6.69
N HIS A 434 -27.37 2.30 -7.41
CA HIS A 434 -26.58 2.21 -8.64
C HIS A 434 -25.18 1.66 -8.36
N ARG A 435 -24.54 2.14 -7.28
CA ARG A 435 -23.23 1.63 -6.84
C ARG A 435 -23.28 0.14 -6.52
N LEU A 436 -24.30 -0.31 -5.77
CA LEU A 436 -24.47 -1.72 -5.46
C LEU A 436 -24.71 -2.54 -6.72
N ALA A 437 -25.62 -2.10 -7.61
CA ALA A 437 -25.90 -2.83 -8.85
C ALA A 437 -24.66 -3.01 -9.73
N ALA A 438 -23.85 -1.95 -9.90
CA ALA A 438 -22.59 -2.01 -10.62
C ALA A 438 -21.58 -3.00 -9.99
N ILE A 439 -21.46 -3.00 -8.66
CA ILE A 439 -20.60 -3.95 -7.93
C ILE A 439 -21.11 -5.38 -8.08
N SER A 440 -22.42 -5.59 -7.89
CA SER A 440 -23.05 -6.90 -8.00
C SER A 440 -22.87 -7.48 -9.41
N GLY A 441 -23.10 -6.67 -10.45
CA GLY A 441 -22.89 -7.11 -11.83
C GLY A 441 -21.45 -7.57 -12.09
N ALA A 442 -20.46 -6.76 -11.69
CA ALA A 442 -19.06 -7.11 -11.85
C ALA A 442 -18.67 -8.38 -11.07
N LEU A 443 -19.06 -8.48 -9.79
CA LEU A 443 -18.74 -9.64 -8.94
C LEU A 443 -19.43 -10.92 -9.40
N ILE A 444 -20.71 -10.86 -9.75
CA ILE A 444 -21.44 -12.04 -10.22
C ILE A 444 -20.81 -12.56 -11.51
N ALA A 445 -20.53 -11.68 -12.47
CA ALA A 445 -19.95 -12.08 -13.75
C ALA A 445 -18.53 -12.63 -13.59
N HIS A 446 -17.74 -12.04 -12.69
CA HIS A 446 -16.44 -12.54 -12.25
C HIS A 446 -16.52 -13.94 -11.64
N THR A 447 -17.48 -14.19 -10.75
CA THR A 447 -17.65 -15.52 -10.13
C THR A 447 -18.16 -16.55 -11.12
N VAL A 448 -19.08 -16.16 -12.02
CA VAL A 448 -19.54 -17.02 -13.12
C VAL A 448 -18.36 -17.43 -14.00
N PHE A 449 -17.47 -16.50 -14.35
CA PHE A 449 -16.25 -16.83 -15.07
C PHE A 449 -15.40 -17.84 -14.29
N GLY A 450 -15.20 -17.63 -12.99
CA GLY A 450 -14.45 -18.56 -12.14
C GLY A 450 -15.00 -19.99 -12.14
N VAL A 451 -16.33 -20.15 -12.08
CA VAL A 451 -17.01 -21.46 -12.15
C VAL A 451 -16.81 -22.15 -13.50
N VAL A 452 -16.68 -21.39 -14.58
CA VAL A 452 -16.50 -21.96 -15.92
C VAL A 452 -15.02 -22.25 -16.22
N ALA A 453 -14.13 -21.34 -15.81
CA ALA A 453 -12.75 -21.31 -16.27
C ALA A 453 -11.72 -21.88 -15.27
N ASN A 454 -11.98 -21.77 -13.96
CA ASN A 454 -10.99 -22.05 -12.92
C ASN A 454 -11.29 -23.28 -12.06
N THR A 455 -12.44 -23.94 -12.24
CA THR A 455 -12.76 -25.18 -11.55
C THR A 455 -12.54 -26.38 -12.45
N HIS A 456 -11.79 -27.36 -11.96
CA HIS A 456 -11.45 -28.59 -12.70
C HIS A 456 -12.03 -29.86 -12.07
N THR A 457 -12.60 -29.74 -10.86
CA THR A 457 -13.17 -30.86 -10.12
C THR A 457 -14.61 -30.55 -9.72
N ALA A 458 -15.44 -31.58 -9.54
CA ALA A 458 -16.81 -31.40 -9.07
C ALA A 458 -16.87 -30.71 -7.68
N PRO A 459 -16.01 -31.04 -6.70
CA PRO A 459 -15.96 -30.32 -5.43
C PRO A 459 -15.62 -28.83 -5.57
N ASP A 460 -14.65 -28.47 -6.42
CA ASP A 460 -14.28 -27.06 -6.62
C ASP A 460 -15.42 -26.28 -7.28
N THR A 461 -16.08 -26.88 -8.27
CA THR A 461 -17.25 -26.29 -8.96
C THR A 461 -18.41 -26.08 -8.00
N ALA A 462 -18.74 -27.10 -7.19
CA ALA A 462 -19.79 -27.00 -6.18
C ALA A 462 -19.47 -25.96 -5.10
N GLY A 463 -18.24 -25.96 -4.59
CA GLY A 463 -17.78 -25.01 -3.57
C GLY A 463 -17.87 -23.56 -4.05
N LEU A 464 -17.37 -23.27 -5.26
CA LEU A 464 -17.43 -21.93 -5.83
C LEU A 464 -18.87 -21.50 -6.16
N THR A 465 -19.71 -22.43 -6.63
CA THR A 465 -21.13 -22.16 -6.87
C THR A 465 -21.85 -21.77 -5.58
N VAL A 466 -21.60 -22.48 -4.47
CA VAL A 466 -22.16 -22.14 -3.15
C VAL A 466 -21.70 -20.76 -2.70
N ILE A 467 -20.40 -20.44 -2.84
CA ILE A 467 -19.86 -19.10 -2.55
C ILE A 467 -20.59 -18.03 -3.38
N GLY A 468 -20.80 -18.28 -4.68
CA GLY A 468 -21.52 -17.38 -5.58
C GLY A 468 -22.98 -17.15 -5.16
N VAL A 469 -23.71 -18.21 -4.81
CA VAL A 469 -25.10 -18.12 -4.34
C VAL A 469 -25.19 -17.33 -3.03
N VAL A 470 -24.30 -17.60 -2.07
CA VAL A 470 -24.24 -16.85 -0.81
C VAL A 470 -23.93 -15.38 -1.06
N MET A 471 -22.95 -15.09 -1.92
CA MET A 471 -22.61 -13.72 -2.32
C MET A 471 -23.83 -12.99 -2.92
N ILE A 472 -24.54 -13.61 -3.86
CA ILE A 472 -25.76 -13.05 -4.48
C ILE A 472 -26.83 -12.76 -3.41
N GLY A 473 -27.06 -13.70 -2.50
CA GLY A 473 -28.00 -13.54 -1.39
C GLY A 473 -27.64 -12.35 -0.49
N LEU A 474 -26.37 -12.23 -0.09
CA LEU A 474 -25.88 -11.11 0.74
C LEU A 474 -25.99 -9.75 0.03
N LEU A 475 -25.67 -9.70 -1.27
CA LEU A 475 -25.84 -8.50 -2.08
C LEU A 475 -27.32 -8.11 -2.22
N GLY A 476 -28.21 -9.09 -2.38
CA GLY A 476 -29.66 -8.89 -2.41
C GLY A 476 -30.20 -8.35 -1.09
N LEU A 477 -29.76 -8.89 0.04
CA LEU A 477 -30.11 -8.39 1.39
C LEU A 477 -29.64 -6.94 1.59
N LEU A 478 -28.41 -6.62 1.17
CA LEU A 478 -27.91 -5.24 1.20
C LEU A 478 -28.76 -4.32 0.29
N GLY A 479 -29.18 -4.80 -0.88
CA GLY A 479 -30.06 -4.08 -1.79
C GLY A 479 -31.42 -3.75 -1.16
N ARG A 480 -32.06 -4.71 -0.48
CA ARG A 480 -33.31 -4.49 0.27
C ARG A 480 -33.13 -3.46 1.38
N ARG A 481 -32.01 -3.52 2.10
CA ARG A 481 -31.68 -2.54 3.15
C ARG A 481 -31.50 -1.12 2.62
N LEU A 482 -30.89 -0.95 1.43
CA LEU A 482 -30.81 0.33 0.73
C LEU A 482 -32.16 0.73 0.07
N GLY A 483 -33.05 -0.24 -0.07
CA GLY A 483 -34.43 -0.11 -0.54
C GLY A 483 -35.35 0.62 0.44
N GLY A 484 -35.31 0.19 1.70
CA GLY A 484 -36.24 0.64 2.75
C GLY A 484 -35.85 1.91 3.52
N VAL A 485 -34.78 2.61 3.15
CA VAL A 485 -34.43 3.90 3.76
C VAL A 485 -35.11 5.01 2.95
N PRO A 486 -36.12 5.72 3.50
CA PRO A 486 -36.72 6.87 2.81
C PRO A 486 -35.66 7.95 2.55
N PRO A 487 -35.74 8.70 1.43
CA PRO A 487 -34.82 9.79 1.16
C PRO A 487 -34.84 10.79 2.32
N ALA A 488 -33.65 11.20 2.78
CA ALA A 488 -33.53 12.23 3.80
C ALA A 488 -34.24 13.49 3.30
N GLU A 489 -35.18 13.99 4.10
CA GLU A 489 -35.97 15.19 3.80
C GLU A 489 -35.00 16.33 3.44
N PRO A 490 -35.20 17.02 2.30
CA PRO A 490 -34.36 18.16 1.97
C PRO A 490 -34.50 19.18 3.11
N VAL A 491 -33.36 19.57 3.68
CA VAL A 491 -33.29 20.65 4.66
C VAL A 491 -33.92 21.87 4.02
N ARG A 492 -35.19 22.15 4.35
CA ARG A 492 -35.86 23.39 3.98
C ARG A 492 -35.08 24.49 4.64
N THR A 493 -34.25 25.18 3.87
CA THR A 493 -33.73 26.49 4.24
C THR A 493 -34.96 27.36 4.51
N ARG A 494 -35.23 27.58 5.80
CA ARG A 494 -36.25 28.52 6.27
C ARG A 494 -35.83 29.88 5.70
N ALA A 495 -36.50 30.32 4.64
CA ALA A 495 -36.40 31.69 4.18
C ALA A 495 -36.83 32.57 5.36
N ALA A 496 -35.91 33.42 5.82
CA ALA A 496 -36.23 34.44 6.80
C ALA A 496 -37.22 35.41 6.11
N ARG A 497 -38.48 35.36 6.55
CA ARG A 497 -39.41 36.47 6.41
C ARG A 497 -39.30 37.30 7.69
N SER A 498 -38.66 38.45 7.57
CA SER A 498 -38.99 39.72 8.22
C SER A 498 -37.94 40.74 7.81
#